data_AF-A0A2V6BV07-F1
#
_entry.id   AF-A0A2V6BV07-F1
#
_cell.length_a   1.000
_cell.length_b   1.000
_cell.length_c   1.000
_cell.angle_alpha   90.00
_cell.angle_beta   90.00
_cell.angle_gamma   90.00
#
_symmetry.space_group_name_H-M   'P 1'
#
loop_
_entity.id
_entity.type
_entity.pdbx_description
1 polymer ?
#
loop_
_entity_poly.entity_id
_entity_poly.type
_entity_poly.pdbx_seq_one_letter_code
_entity_poly.pdbx_strand_id
1 'polypeptide(L)'
;MQSRRSFRDFSLVIALVVICAFFAIASPQFLSARNLSLLTTELSITATLAIGMLLVILPGNIDLSAGSGVGLLGGIASVLVFEHKWPAPLAMGIALVAGVLIWSSMGNLIVRQKIPAFIITLGGLLIFKGL
;
A
#
# COMPACT_ATOMS: atom_id res chain seq x y z
N MET A 1 -11.19 33.76 7.39
CA MET A 1 -10.71 32.36 7.48
C MET A 1 -9.98 32.16 8.81
N GLN A 2 -10.72 31.85 9.89
CA GLN A 2 -10.10 31.54 11.19
C GLN A 2 -9.88 30.02 11.29
N SER A 3 -8.65 29.55 11.10
CA SER A 3 -8.31 28.15 11.38
C SER A 3 -8.23 27.97 12.90
N ARG A 4 -9.37 27.63 13.55
CA ARG A 4 -9.32 27.12 14.92
C ARG A 4 -8.69 25.73 14.86
N ARG A 5 -7.37 25.65 15.00
CA ARG A 5 -6.68 24.36 15.15
C ARG A 5 -7.24 23.69 16.39
N SER A 6 -8.01 22.64 16.19
CA SER A 6 -8.68 21.91 17.26
C SER A 6 -7.72 20.85 17.79
N PHE A 7 -7.83 20.50 19.08
CA PHE A 7 -7.07 19.39 19.66
C PHE A 7 -7.30 18.07 18.89
N ARG A 8 -8.44 17.96 18.20
CA ARG A 8 -8.80 16.85 17.31
C ARG A 8 -7.87 16.70 16.11
N ASP A 9 -7.33 17.80 15.58
CA ASP A 9 -6.45 17.80 14.41
C ASP A 9 -5.08 17.17 14.75
N PHE A 10 -4.69 17.21 16.03
CA PHE A 10 -3.44 16.62 16.53
C PHE A 10 -3.63 15.24 17.16
N SER A 11 -4.86 14.72 17.24
CA SER A 11 -5.16 13.47 17.93
C SER A 11 -4.32 12.29 17.43
N LEU A 12 -4.12 12.17 16.11
CA LEU A 12 -3.28 11.13 15.50
C LEU A 12 -1.81 11.28 15.86
N VAL A 13 -1.28 12.51 15.84
CA VAL A 13 0.13 12.77 16.19
C VAL A 13 0.36 12.50 17.66
N ILE A 14 -0.56 12.92 18.53
CA ILE A 14 -0.52 12.65 19.97
C ILE A 14 -0.56 11.14 20.22
N ALA A 15 -1.48 10.41 19.58
CA ALA A 15 -1.57 8.96 19.69
C ALA A 15 -0.28 8.26 19.26
N LEU A 16 0.32 8.69 18.14
CA LEU A 16 1.60 8.17 17.66
C LEU A 16 2.71 8.38 18.68
N VAL A 17 2.85 9.61 19.20
CA VAL A 17 3.86 9.94 20.22
C VAL A 17 3.69 9.10 21.48
N VAL A 18 2.45 8.92 21.96
CA VAL A 18 2.14 8.10 23.13
C VAL A 18 2.53 6.63 22.91
N ILE A 19 2.16 6.06 21.75
CA ILE A 19 2.51 4.67 21.41
C ILE A 19 4.04 4.51 21.28
N CYS A 20 4.73 5.45 20.63
CA CYS A 20 6.18 5.43 20.52
C CYS A 20 6.87 5.52 21.89
N ALA A 21 6.40 6.41 22.78
CA ALA A 21 6.93 6.55 24.12
C ALA A 21 6.73 5.28 24.95
N PHE A 22 5.54 4.66 24.86
CA PHE A 22 5.26 3.40 25.52
C PHE A 22 6.24 2.30 25.08
N PHE A 23 6.42 2.09 23.77
CA PHE A 23 7.33 1.05 23.27
C PHE A 23 8.81 1.37 23.51
N ALA A 24 9.20 2.65 23.54
CA ALA A 24 10.55 3.05 23.90
C ALA A 24 10.92 2.66 25.34
N ILE A 25 9.96 2.64 26.26
CA ILE A 25 10.17 2.23 27.65
C ILE A 25 10.00 0.70 27.79
N ALA A 26 8.98 0.12 27.14
CA ALA A 26 8.64 -1.29 27.26
C ALA A 26 9.62 -2.23 26.55
N SER A 27 10.31 -1.77 25.50
CA SER A 27 11.26 -2.57 24.73
C SER A 27 12.57 -1.81 24.46
N PRO A 28 13.71 -2.24 25.03
CA PRO A 28 15.02 -1.63 24.77
C PRO A 28 15.42 -1.63 23.30
N GLN A 29 14.91 -2.59 22.51
CA GLN A 29 15.23 -2.74 21.10
C GLN A 29 14.38 -1.85 20.20
N PHE A 30 13.32 -1.20 20.71
CA PHE A 30 12.39 -0.40 19.91
C PHE A 30 13.09 0.75 19.18
N LEU A 31 13.93 1.51 19.90
CA LEU A 31 14.70 2.63 19.32
C LEU A 31 16.06 2.19 18.75
N SER A 32 16.32 0.88 18.63
CA SER A 32 17.55 0.40 18.00
C SER A 32 17.60 0.82 16.53
N ALA A 33 18.81 1.11 16.03
CA ALA A 33 19.00 1.47 14.62
C ALA A 33 18.41 0.42 13.67
N ARG A 34 18.55 -0.88 13.99
CA ARG A 34 17.96 -1.98 13.22
C ARG A 34 16.45 -1.89 13.17
N ASN A 35 15.78 -1.70 14.31
CA ASN A 35 14.32 -1.62 14.34
C ASN A 35 13.80 -0.38 13.62
N LEU A 36 14.43 0.78 13.82
CA LEU A 36 14.08 2.01 13.11
C LEU A 36 14.28 1.87 11.59
N SER A 37 15.33 1.20 11.12
CA SER A 37 15.54 0.92 9.70
C SER A 37 14.46 -0.01 9.14
N LEU A 38 14.07 -1.05 9.88
CA LEU A 38 12.99 -1.96 9.46
C LEU A 38 11.64 -1.22 9.39
N LEU A 39 11.29 -0.45 10.42
CA LEU A 39 10.08 0.37 10.44
C LEU A 39 10.04 1.38 9.29
N THR A 40 11.17 2.02 8.99
CA THR A 40 11.27 2.97 7.86
C THR A 40 11.10 2.25 6.53
N THR A 41 11.64 1.04 6.40
CA THR A 41 11.51 0.22 5.18
C THR A 41 10.05 -0.20 4.97
N GLU A 42 9.35 -0.64 6.01
CA GLU A 42 7.91 -0.95 5.93
C GLU A 42 7.07 0.29 5.58
N LEU A 43 7.38 1.43 6.19
CA LEU A 43 6.69 2.69 5.90
C LEU A 43 6.95 3.16 4.46
N SER A 44 8.13 2.88 3.91
CA SER A 44 8.48 3.27 2.53
C SER A 44 7.55 2.63 1.49
N ILE A 45 7.06 1.41 1.73
CA ILE A 45 6.11 0.72 0.84
C ILE A 45 4.81 1.52 0.78
N THR A 46 4.25 1.86 1.94
CA THR A 46 2.99 2.60 2.03
C THR A 46 3.14 4.02 1.49
N ALA A 47 4.26 4.70 1.79
CA ALA A 47 4.54 6.04 1.28
C ALA A 47 4.66 6.07 -0.25
N THR A 48 5.34 5.08 -0.84
CA THR A 48 5.46 4.96 -2.30
C THR A 48 4.10 4.74 -2.95
N LEU A 49 3.26 3.88 -2.38
CA LEU A 49 1.90 3.66 -2.84
C LEU A 49 1.04 4.93 -2.75
N ALA A 50 1.15 5.68 -1.65
CA ALA A 50 0.40 6.91 -1.45
C ALA A 50 0.70 7.95 -2.54
N ILE A 51 1.95 8.05 -3.00
CA ILE A 51 2.33 8.93 -4.11
C ILE A 51 1.64 8.50 -5.41
N GLY A 52 1.60 7.19 -5.72
CA GLY A 52 0.88 6.68 -6.89
C GLY A 52 -0.63 6.92 -6.80
N MET A 53 -1.20 6.72 -5.62
CA MET A 53 -2.63 6.91 -5.34
C MET A 53 -3.09 8.36 -5.49
N LEU A 54 -2.19 9.34 -5.34
CA LEU A 54 -2.49 10.74 -5.63
C LEU A 54 -3.03 10.90 -7.06
N LEU A 55 -2.43 10.22 -8.04
CA LEU A 55 -2.86 10.28 -9.45
C LEU A 55 -4.28 9.73 -9.66
N VAL A 56 -4.72 8.81 -8.81
CA VAL A 56 -6.08 8.23 -8.84
C VAL A 56 -7.09 9.18 -8.19
N ILE A 57 -6.71 9.82 -7.08
CA ILE A 57 -7.61 10.67 -6.30
C ILE A 57 -7.80 12.05 -6.95
N LEU A 58 -6.80 12.57 -7.67
CA LEU A 58 -6.88 13.84 -8.39
C LEU A 58 -8.11 13.98 -9.32
N PRO A 59 -8.44 12.99 -10.18
CA PRO A 59 -9.67 13.00 -10.98
C PRO A 59 -10.95 12.65 -10.20
N GLY A 60 -10.88 12.49 -8.88
CA GLY A 60 -12.02 12.15 -8.02
C GLY A 60 -12.34 10.66 -7.93
N ASN A 61 -11.41 9.79 -8.31
CA ASN A 61 -11.59 8.33 -8.19
C ASN A 61 -11.02 7.80 -6.86
N ILE A 62 -11.41 6.59 -6.49
CA ILE A 62 -10.89 5.85 -5.34
C ILE A 62 -10.40 4.50 -5.84
N ASP A 63 -9.20 4.09 -5.44
CA ASP A 63 -8.71 2.73 -5.61
C ASP A 63 -8.51 2.05 -4.25
N LEU A 64 -9.37 1.07 -3.98
CA LEU A 64 -9.31 0.22 -2.80
C LEU A 64 -8.36 -0.98 -2.97
N SER A 65 -8.07 -1.35 -4.21
CA SER A 65 -7.35 -2.58 -4.56
C SER A 65 -5.84 -2.48 -4.37
N ALA A 66 -5.28 -1.26 -4.28
CA ALA A 66 -3.85 -0.97 -4.14
C ALA A 66 -3.17 -1.78 -3.02
N GLY A 67 -3.77 -1.81 -1.82
CA GLY A 67 -3.20 -2.52 -0.67
C GLY A 67 -3.17 -4.04 -0.85
N SER A 68 -4.31 -4.63 -1.20
CA SER A 68 -4.41 -6.08 -1.47
C SER A 68 -3.59 -6.52 -2.67
N GLY A 69 -3.46 -5.65 -3.67
CA GLY A 69 -2.72 -5.94 -4.89
C GLY A 69 -1.20 -6.01 -4.67
N VAL A 70 -0.66 -5.22 -3.74
CA VAL A 70 0.76 -5.37 -3.30
C VAL A 70 1.00 -6.75 -2.70
N GLY A 71 0.04 -7.25 -1.92
CA GLY A 71 0.06 -8.61 -1.39
C GLY A 71 0.07 -9.66 -2.49
N LEU A 72 -0.79 -9.52 -3.50
CA LEU A 72 -0.84 -10.42 -4.66
C LEU A 72 0.48 -10.42 -5.44
N LEU A 73 1.00 -9.24 -5.81
CA LEU A 73 2.23 -9.14 -6.60
C LEU A 73 3.45 -9.62 -5.82
N GLY A 74 3.52 -9.29 -4.53
CA GLY A 74 4.54 -9.82 -3.62
C GLY A 74 4.46 -11.34 -3.49
N GLY A 75 3.24 -11.90 -3.42
CA GLY A 75 2.98 -13.34 -3.42
C GLY A 75 3.47 -14.02 -4.70
N ILE A 76 3.15 -13.47 -5.87
CA ILE A 76 3.62 -13.97 -7.18
C ILE A 76 5.16 -13.99 -7.21
N ALA A 77 5.80 -12.88 -6.85
CA ALA A 77 7.27 -12.80 -6.83
C ALA A 77 7.87 -13.81 -5.84
N SER A 78 7.27 -13.95 -4.64
CA SER A 78 7.71 -14.88 -3.61
C SER A 78 7.63 -16.33 -4.09
N VAL A 79 6.50 -16.75 -4.66
CA VAL A 79 6.32 -18.11 -5.20
C VAL A 79 7.33 -18.40 -6.31
N LEU A 80 7.54 -17.46 -7.24
CA LEU A 80 8.53 -17.64 -8.30
C LEU A 80 9.96 -17.79 -7.77
N VAL A 81 10.34 -17.03 -6.75
CA VAL A 81 11.68 -17.10 -6.15
C VAL A 81 11.86 -18.35 -5.30
N PHE A 82 10.92 -18.65 -4.41
CA PHE A 82 11.12 -19.69 -3.39
C PHE A 82 10.69 -21.08 -3.86
N GLU A 83 9.57 -21.21 -4.58
CA GLU A 83 9.06 -22.51 -5.05
C GLU A 83 9.68 -22.88 -6.40
N HIS A 84 9.71 -21.94 -7.34
CA HIS A 84 10.23 -22.18 -8.69
C HIS A 84 11.73 -21.89 -8.86
N LYS A 85 12.39 -21.34 -7.82
CA LYS A 85 13.83 -21.01 -7.82
C LYS A 85 14.25 -20.06 -8.95
N TRP A 86 13.36 -19.18 -9.39
CA TRP A 86 13.70 -18.17 -10.40
C TRP A 86 14.62 -17.11 -9.81
N PRO A 87 15.50 -16.50 -10.63
CA PRO A 87 16.28 -15.33 -10.20
C PRO A 87 15.35 -14.19 -9.76
N ALA A 88 15.65 -13.57 -8.62
CA ALA A 88 14.83 -12.49 -8.06
C ALA A 88 14.51 -11.35 -9.05
N PRO A 89 15.47 -10.85 -9.87
CA PRO A 89 15.16 -9.81 -10.86
C PRO A 89 14.10 -10.24 -11.89
N LEU A 90 14.12 -11.51 -12.30
CA LEU A 90 13.17 -12.05 -13.26
C LEU A 90 11.78 -12.18 -12.62
N ALA A 91 11.69 -12.72 -11.40
CA ALA A 91 10.43 -12.84 -10.66
C ALA A 91 9.78 -11.47 -10.41
N MET A 92 10.59 -10.46 -10.02
CA MET A 92 10.13 -9.09 -9.86
C MET A 92 9.64 -8.48 -11.19
N GLY A 93 10.34 -8.75 -12.30
CA GLY A 93 9.91 -8.31 -13.63
C GLY A 93 8.55 -8.88 -14.03
N ILE A 94 8.31 -10.16 -13.75
CA ILE A 94 7.01 -10.80 -14.01
C ILE A 94 5.91 -10.19 -13.14
N ALA A 95 6.16 -10.01 -11.84
CA ALA A 95 5.19 -9.37 -10.94
C ALA A 95 4.86 -7.94 -11.38
N LEU A 96 5.85 -7.17 -11.84
CA LEU A 96 5.63 -5.82 -12.37
C LEU A 96 4.73 -5.84 -13.62
N VAL A 97 5.02 -6.72 -14.59
CA VAL A 97 4.22 -6.86 -15.80
C VAL A 97 2.78 -7.27 -15.46
N ALA A 98 2.61 -8.24 -14.55
CA ALA A 98 1.29 -8.65 -14.06
C ALA A 98 0.53 -7.47 -13.43
N GLY A 99 1.19 -6.68 -12.58
CA GLY A 99 0.61 -5.47 -11.99
C GLY A 99 0.16 -4.46 -13.04
N VAL A 100 1.01 -4.14 -14.02
CA VAL A 100 0.64 -3.20 -15.11
C VAL A 100 -0.58 -3.70 -15.87
N LEU A 101 -0.65 -4.99 -16.20
CA LEU A 101 -1.78 -5.58 -16.92
C LEU A 101 -3.08 -5.54 -16.10
N ILE A 102 -3.02 -5.88 -14.82
CA ILE A 102 -4.18 -5.88 -13.92
C ILE A 102 -4.75 -4.46 -13.79
N TRP A 103 -3.94 -3.47 -13.41
CA TRP A 103 -4.43 -2.10 -13.21
C TRP A 103 -4.79 -1.42 -14.53
N SER A 104 -4.10 -1.71 -15.64
CA SER A 104 -4.51 -1.22 -16.96
C SER A 104 -5.88 -1.76 -17.36
N SER A 105 -6.15 -3.04 -17.10
CA SER A 105 -7.45 -3.67 -17.37
C SER A 105 -8.57 -3.03 -16.54
N MET A 106 -8.33 -2.85 -15.24
CA MET A 106 -9.29 -2.17 -14.35
C MET A 106 -9.52 -0.72 -14.77
N GLY A 107 -8.46 0.03 -15.07
CA GLY A 107 -8.55 1.40 -15.57
C GLY A 107 -9.30 1.50 -16.89
N ASN A 108 -9.10 0.54 -17.80
CA ASN A 108 -9.82 0.48 -19.06
C ASN A 108 -11.34 0.26 -18.86
N LEU A 109 -11.75 -0.57 -17.90
CA LEU A 109 -13.17 -0.73 -17.55
C LEU A 109 -13.77 0.56 -17.01
N ILE A 110 -13.04 1.28 -16.15
CA ILE A 110 -13.47 2.55 -15.59
C ILE A 110 -13.64 3.60 -16.69
N VAL A 111 -12.65 3.75 -17.58
CA VAL A 111 -12.63 4.80 -18.60
C VAL A 111 -13.55 4.48 -19.77
N ARG A 112 -13.47 3.28 -20.35
CA ARG A 112 -14.22 2.94 -21.57
C ARG A 112 -15.65 2.51 -21.29
N GLN A 113 -15.85 1.69 -20.25
CA GLN A 113 -17.19 1.17 -19.92
C GLN A 113 -17.94 2.08 -18.94
N LYS A 114 -17.29 3.14 -18.43
CA LYS A 114 -17.88 4.12 -17.50
C LYS A 114 -18.42 3.48 -16.22
N ILE A 115 -17.81 2.37 -15.81
CA ILE A 115 -18.16 1.71 -14.54
C ILE A 115 -17.53 2.52 -13.40
N PRO A 116 -18.26 2.82 -12.31
CA PRO A 116 -17.70 3.53 -11.17
C PRO A 116 -16.43 2.87 -10.61
N ALA A 117 -15.37 3.66 -10.41
CA ALA A 117 -14.07 3.19 -9.95
C ALA A 117 -14.13 2.40 -8.62
N PHE A 118 -15.00 2.83 -7.71
CA PHE A 118 -15.23 2.12 -6.44
C PHE A 118 -15.65 0.67 -6.65
N ILE A 119 -16.54 0.37 -7.61
CA ILE A 119 -17.04 -0.98 -7.87
C ILE A 119 -15.92 -1.87 -8.41
N ILE A 120 -15.19 -1.37 -9.41
CA ILE A 120 -14.08 -2.10 -10.03
C ILE A 120 -12.98 -2.37 -9.01
N THR A 121 -12.61 -1.38 -8.20
CA THR A 121 -11.50 -1.49 -7.24
C THR A 121 -11.88 -2.28 -5.99
N LEU A 122 -13.15 -2.27 -5.56
CA LEU A 122 -13.65 -3.17 -4.53
C LEU A 122 -13.62 -4.63 -5.03
N GLY A 123 -14.09 -4.88 -6.25
CA GLY A 123 -14.01 -6.21 -6.87
C GLY A 123 -12.56 -6.68 -7.00
N GLY A 124 -11.66 -5.81 -7.46
CA GLY A 124 -10.21 -6.08 -7.48
C GLY A 124 -9.66 -6.42 -6.09
N LEU A 125 -10.04 -5.68 -5.05
CA LEU A 125 -9.63 -5.98 -3.68
C LEU A 125 -10.03 -7.38 -3.24
N LEU A 126 -11.25 -7.82 -3.55
CA LEU A 126 -11.74 -9.16 -3.18
C LEU A 126 -10.98 -10.25 -3.93
N ILE A 127 -10.85 -10.11 -5.25
CA ILE A 127 -10.11 -11.05 -6.11
C ILE A 127 -8.66 -11.18 -5.65
N PHE A 128 -7.98 -10.07 -5.34
CA PHE A 128 -6.58 -10.09 -4.91
C PHE A 128 -6.40 -10.73 -3.53
N LYS A 129 -7.45 -10.78 -2.71
CA LYS A 129 -7.49 -11.50 -1.44
C LYS A 129 -7.88 -12.97 -1.59
N GLY A 130 -8.22 -13.42 -2.81
CA GLY A 130 -8.68 -14.79 -3.08
C GLY A 130 -10.13 -15.06 -2.68
N LEU A 131 -10.97 -14.01 -2.61
CA LEU A 131 -12.40 -14.09 -2.28
C LEU A 131 -13.28 -13.99 -3.54
#